data_AF-A0A136L751-F1
#
_entry.id   AF-A0A136L751-F1
#
_cell.length_a   1.000
_cell.length_b   1.000
_cell.length_c   1.000
_cell.angle_alpha   90.00
_cell.angle_beta   90.00
_cell.angle_gamma   90.00
#
_symmetry.space_group_name_H-M   'P 1'
#
loop_
_entity.id
_entity.type
_entity.pdbx_description
1 polymer ?
#
loop_
_entity_poly.entity_id
_entity_poly.type
_entity_poly.pdbx_seq_one_letter_code
_entity_poly.pdbx_strand_id
1 'polypeptide(L)'
;MSSRFMLKRSASLTVILVLLTGALLAFAPAHTAAAQSEGLRLQVFPGFDGYFREYDWLPVQVQVTNDGEDVSGRLVIRPETSGDGIPNAYSVPVTLPGGARQTVPLLITARSFATQARVEFIDDDGVVLASQSQPMRAIQPDDRLYVVINETPSGTLDLTGARFGGEAFQAIWSVEDLPSNPEALQSVDVVLFTDIDTTNMNSDQLAALRDWVIAGGHLIVGGGVNWQATAQALVDLLPLTPEASTTTTSLAPLAEWLRAADPDALDDAGGIVITTGELAPNAHVLAALDDGTPLIVRGVLGAGTVDYFAADPNAEPLRSWDQNAELWYTLQSTRTPTPGWAHGFGNWDQAVRAAEILPGVDPLPDVLPILAFLGLYIALIGPLNYLTLKRINKLEWAWGTIPLCILIFTGLAWALGYSLRGDDAILNRMTVVQVWADSD
;
A
#
# COMPACT_ATOMS: atom_id res chain seq x y z
N MET A 1 -29.47 23.72 65.72
CA MET A 1 -28.27 22.87 65.89
C MET A 1 -28.10 21.84 64.76
N SER A 2 -28.34 22.20 63.48
CA SER A 2 -28.36 21.22 62.36
C SER A 2 -27.48 21.59 61.15
N SER A 3 -27.17 22.87 60.88
CA SER A 3 -26.41 23.23 59.66
C SER A 3 -24.89 23.00 59.74
N ARG A 4 -24.29 22.99 60.95
CA ARG A 4 -22.83 22.78 61.12
C ARG A 4 -22.37 21.33 60.95
N PHE A 5 -23.28 20.36 61.01
CA PHE A 5 -22.93 18.93 60.87
C PHE A 5 -22.97 18.46 59.40
N MET A 6 -23.84 19.05 58.56
CA MET A 6 -23.91 18.72 57.13
C MET A 6 -22.77 19.33 56.31
N LEU A 7 -22.32 20.56 56.63
CA LEU A 7 -21.18 21.18 55.93
C LEU A 7 -19.85 20.43 56.14
N LYS A 8 -19.65 19.77 57.29
CA LYS A 8 -18.44 18.99 57.55
C LYS A 8 -18.38 17.70 56.75
N ARG A 9 -19.53 17.03 56.52
CA ARG A 9 -19.59 15.79 55.74
C ARG A 9 -19.43 16.04 54.24
N SER A 10 -19.97 17.15 53.71
CA SER A 10 -19.76 17.52 52.30
C SER A 10 -18.31 17.92 52.03
N ALA A 11 -17.67 18.67 52.92
CA ALA A 11 -16.26 19.04 52.79
C ALA A 11 -15.32 17.81 52.82
N SER A 12 -15.60 16.82 53.67
CA SER A 12 -14.83 15.57 53.70
C SER A 12 -15.01 14.71 52.44
N LEU A 13 -16.21 14.70 51.84
CA LEU A 13 -16.46 13.96 50.60
C LEU A 13 -15.75 14.61 49.40
N THR A 14 -15.74 15.95 49.31
CA THR A 14 -15.03 16.67 48.25
C THR A 14 -13.53 16.46 48.34
N VAL A 15 -12.96 16.45 49.55
CA VAL A 15 -11.52 16.20 49.76
C VAL A 15 -11.15 14.76 49.36
N ILE A 16 -11.98 13.77 49.69
CA ILE A 16 -11.75 12.38 49.27
C ILE A 16 -11.87 12.25 47.74
N LEU A 17 -12.84 12.92 47.11
CA LEU A 17 -13.02 12.89 45.66
C LEU A 17 -11.84 13.54 44.92
N VAL A 18 -11.32 14.66 45.44
CA VAL A 18 -10.13 15.36 44.91
C VAL A 18 -8.86 14.51 45.09
N LEU A 19 -8.72 13.83 46.23
CA LEU A 19 -7.61 12.90 46.46
C LEU A 19 -7.70 11.65 45.58
N LEU A 20 -8.90 11.13 45.33
CA LEU A 20 -9.09 10.00 44.40
C LEU A 20 -8.86 10.40 42.94
N THR A 21 -9.28 11.60 42.51
CA THR A 21 -8.97 12.11 41.16
C THR A 21 -7.48 12.42 41.01
N GLY A 22 -6.83 12.95 42.05
CA GLY A 22 -5.37 13.13 42.07
C GLY A 22 -4.61 11.81 42.02
N ALA A 23 -5.07 10.77 42.73
CA ALA A 23 -4.46 9.45 42.69
C ALA A 23 -4.68 8.75 41.34
N LEU A 24 -5.87 8.90 40.73
CA LEU A 24 -6.16 8.39 39.38
C LEU A 24 -5.35 9.12 38.29
N LEU A 25 -5.06 10.40 38.45
CA LEU A 25 -4.18 11.17 37.55
C LEU A 25 -2.69 10.84 37.75
N ALA A 26 -2.27 10.42 38.94
CA ALA A 26 -0.90 9.97 39.22
C ALA A 26 -0.59 8.56 38.66
N PHE A 27 -1.63 7.77 38.38
CA PHE A 27 -1.54 6.49 37.66
C PHE A 27 -1.79 6.63 36.15
N ALA A 28 -2.00 7.84 35.63
CA ALA A 28 -1.99 8.05 34.20
C ALA A 28 -0.57 7.77 33.70
N PRO A 29 -0.36 6.87 32.72
CA PRO A 29 0.96 6.62 32.17
C PRO A 29 1.49 7.95 31.64
N ALA A 30 2.61 8.40 32.21
CA ALA A 30 3.32 9.54 31.65
C ALA A 30 3.73 9.15 30.23
N HIS A 31 3.16 9.82 29.23
CA HIS A 31 3.67 9.74 27.86
C HIS A 31 5.07 10.36 27.87
N THR A 32 6.08 9.52 28.07
CA THR A 32 7.48 9.90 27.87
C THR A 32 7.62 10.30 26.41
N ALA A 33 8.07 11.53 26.18
CA ALA A 33 8.50 11.98 24.87
C ALA A 33 9.53 10.97 24.33
N ALA A 34 9.33 10.52 23.09
CA ALA A 34 10.16 9.53 22.43
C ALA A 34 11.64 9.95 22.51
N ALA A 35 12.40 9.30 23.37
CA ALA A 35 13.83 9.41 23.39
C ALA A 35 14.34 8.49 22.28
N GLN A 36 14.97 9.07 21.27
CA GLN A 36 15.77 8.29 20.34
C GLN A 36 16.89 7.65 21.17
N SER A 37 16.89 6.31 21.26
CA SER A 37 18.05 5.61 21.82
C SER A 37 19.27 5.97 20.96
N GLU A 38 20.37 6.41 21.59
CA GLU A 38 21.55 6.90 20.85
C GLU A 38 22.14 5.85 19.89
N GLY A 39 21.78 4.57 20.06
CA GLY A 39 22.26 3.46 19.23
C GLY A 39 21.37 3.06 18.05
N LEU A 40 20.08 3.45 17.97
CA LEU A 40 19.20 2.96 16.90
C LEU A 40 18.82 4.07 15.91
N ARG A 41 19.09 3.83 14.62
CA ARG A 41 18.79 4.77 13.54
C ARG A 41 17.92 4.13 12.47
N LEU A 42 16.91 4.86 12.04
CA LEU A 42 16.03 4.50 10.94
C LEU A 42 16.36 5.37 9.73
N GLN A 43 16.28 4.78 8.55
CA GLN A 43 16.20 5.48 7.26
C GLN A 43 15.05 4.84 6.48
N VAL A 44 14.12 5.67 6.00
CA VAL A 44 12.91 5.22 5.32
C VAL A 44 12.99 5.63 3.86
N PHE A 45 12.82 4.66 2.98
CA PHE A 45 12.80 4.83 1.54
C PHE A 45 11.42 4.38 1.04
N PRO A 46 10.45 5.31 0.95
CA PRO A 46 9.18 4.96 0.32
C PRO A 46 9.42 4.70 -1.17
N GLY A 47 8.73 3.71 -1.72
CA GLY A 47 8.68 3.50 -3.15
C GLY A 47 8.09 4.72 -3.87
N PHE A 48 8.29 4.77 -5.19
CA PHE A 48 7.69 5.79 -6.04
C PHE A 48 8.00 7.23 -5.62
N ASP A 49 9.18 7.51 -5.05
CA ASP A 49 9.55 8.82 -4.48
C ASP A 49 8.53 9.36 -3.44
N GLY A 50 7.79 8.46 -2.78
CA GLY A 50 6.76 8.80 -1.80
C GLY A 50 5.40 9.16 -2.39
N TYR A 51 5.21 9.03 -3.71
CA TYR A 51 3.88 9.11 -4.32
C TYR A 51 3.08 7.84 -4.04
N PHE A 52 1.81 7.99 -3.68
CA PHE A 52 0.93 6.86 -3.45
C PHE A 52 -0.50 7.16 -3.88
N ARG A 53 -1.26 6.11 -4.18
CA ARG A 53 -2.71 6.18 -4.41
C ARG A 53 -3.44 5.70 -3.18
N GLU A 54 -4.59 6.31 -2.90
CA GLU A 54 -5.38 5.92 -1.73
C GLU A 54 -5.79 4.44 -1.82
N TYR A 55 -5.51 3.68 -0.75
CA TYR A 55 -5.72 2.23 -0.60
C TYR A 55 -4.90 1.30 -1.49
N ASP A 56 -4.13 1.81 -2.45
CA ASP A 56 -3.15 0.98 -3.15
C ASP A 56 -1.94 0.72 -2.25
N TRP A 57 -1.23 -0.37 -2.54
CA TRP A 57 -0.02 -0.72 -1.81
C TRP A 57 1.13 0.19 -2.21
N LEU A 58 1.82 0.70 -1.19
CA LEU A 58 3.07 1.43 -1.27
C LEU A 58 4.16 0.54 -0.65
N PRO A 59 5.15 0.06 -1.44
CA PRO A 59 6.33 -0.57 -0.88
C PRO A 59 7.16 0.47 -0.13
N VAL A 60 7.63 0.12 1.07
CA VAL A 60 8.51 0.97 1.88
C VAL A 60 9.67 0.11 2.36
N GLN A 61 10.88 0.53 2.01
CA GLN A 61 12.10 -0.06 2.54
C GLN A 61 12.55 0.73 3.75
N VAL A 62 12.66 0.07 4.90
CA VAL A 62 13.19 0.70 6.11
C VAL A 62 14.50 0.07 6.45
N GLN A 63 15.55 0.89 6.44
CA GLN A 63 16.85 0.47 6.89
C GLN A 63 17.02 0.81 8.37
N VAL A 64 17.27 -0.24 9.15
CA VAL A 64 17.51 -0.17 10.58
C VAL A 64 19.00 -0.39 10.82
N THR A 65 19.64 0.58 11.47
CA THR A 65 21.05 0.47 11.91
C THR A 65 21.08 0.45 13.42
N ASN A 66 21.70 -0.59 13.99
CA ASN A 66 21.90 -0.75 15.42
C ASN A 66 23.38 -0.57 15.76
N ASP A 67 23.74 0.59 16.30
CA ASP A 67 25.07 0.93 16.82
C ASP A 67 25.21 0.61 18.33
N GLY A 68 24.18 0.02 18.95
CA GLY A 68 24.11 -0.32 20.38
C GLY A 68 24.23 -1.82 20.69
N GLU A 69 23.60 -2.26 21.79
CA GLU A 69 23.46 -3.67 22.16
C GLU A 69 22.40 -4.38 21.30
N ASP A 70 22.38 -5.72 21.33
CA ASP A 70 21.37 -6.52 20.65
C ASP A 70 19.95 -6.06 21.00
N VAL A 71 19.11 -5.89 19.98
CA VAL A 71 17.75 -5.38 20.14
C VAL A 71 16.74 -6.29 19.43
N SER A 72 15.62 -6.53 20.09
CA SER A 72 14.47 -7.27 19.56
C SER A 72 13.21 -6.42 19.73
N GLY A 73 12.34 -6.47 18.73
CA GLY A 73 11.09 -5.72 18.76
C GLY A 73 10.35 -5.80 17.44
N ARG A 74 9.62 -4.72 17.13
CA ARG A 74 8.83 -4.58 15.90
C ARG A 74 9.13 -3.25 15.25
N LEU A 75 9.27 -3.29 13.94
CA LEU A 75 9.20 -2.11 13.12
C LEU A 75 7.74 -1.84 12.78
N VAL A 76 7.24 -0.64 13.06
CA VAL A 76 5.84 -0.24 12.90
C VAL A 76 5.75 0.99 12.00
N ILE A 77 4.91 0.94 10.96
CA ILE A 77 4.60 2.08 10.10
C ILE A 77 3.13 2.49 10.29
N ARG A 78 2.92 3.78 10.58
CA ARG A 78 1.62 4.42 10.76
C ARG A 78 1.45 5.52 9.70
N PRO A 79 0.72 5.26 8.61
CA PRO A 79 0.53 6.23 7.52
C PRO A 79 -0.37 7.40 7.90
N GLU A 80 -1.33 7.22 8.81
CA GLU A 80 -2.18 8.29 9.31
C GLU A 80 -1.77 8.71 10.73
N THR A 81 -1.14 9.88 10.86
CA THR A 81 -0.66 10.41 12.16
C THR A 81 -1.61 11.43 12.80
N SER A 82 -2.71 11.78 12.14
CA SER A 82 -3.67 12.80 12.58
C SER A 82 -5.12 12.33 12.34
N GLY A 83 -5.94 12.34 13.38
CA GLY A 83 -7.36 11.92 13.35
C GLY A 83 -7.81 11.25 14.66
N ASP A 84 -9.12 11.08 14.86
CA ASP A 84 -9.75 10.51 16.08
C ASP A 84 -9.53 8.98 16.28
N GLY A 85 -8.56 8.41 15.57
CA GLY A 85 -8.10 7.03 15.69
C GLY A 85 -7.04 6.78 14.63
N ILE A 86 -5.96 6.07 14.95
CA ILE A 86 -4.97 5.59 13.98
C ILE A 86 -5.56 4.30 13.42
N PRO A 87 -6.16 4.28 12.21
CA PRO A 87 -6.88 3.10 11.74
C PRO A 87 -5.92 2.02 11.24
N ASN A 88 -4.75 2.40 10.72
CA ASN A 88 -3.82 1.48 10.08
C ASN A 88 -2.44 1.53 10.74
N ALA A 89 -1.96 0.37 11.16
CA ALA A 89 -0.58 0.17 11.58
C ALA A 89 -0.06 -1.13 10.97
N TYR A 90 1.06 -1.04 10.26
CA TYR A 90 1.74 -2.17 9.65
C TYR A 90 2.94 -2.50 10.48
N SER A 91 3.19 -3.78 10.77
CA SER A 91 4.35 -4.14 11.59
C SER A 91 4.96 -5.48 11.24
N VAL A 92 6.28 -5.52 11.33
CA VAL A 92 7.10 -6.73 11.10
C VAL A 92 8.01 -6.90 12.32
N PRO A 93 8.13 -8.13 12.88
CA PRO A 93 9.09 -8.40 13.94
C PRO A 93 10.51 -8.28 13.39
N VAL A 94 11.41 -7.65 14.14
CA VAL A 94 12.80 -7.46 13.72
C VAL A 94 13.72 -7.68 14.92
N THR A 95 14.78 -8.45 14.70
CA THR A 95 15.83 -8.71 15.69
C THR A 95 17.17 -8.34 15.06
N LEU A 96 17.86 -7.36 15.65
CA LEU A 96 19.15 -6.87 15.17
C LEU A 96 20.23 -7.06 16.24
N PRO A 97 21.31 -7.77 15.92
CA PRO A 97 22.52 -7.73 16.74
C PRO A 97 23.12 -6.33 16.81
N GLY A 98 23.90 -6.06 17.85
CA GLY A 98 24.72 -4.85 17.96
C GLY A 98 25.71 -4.74 16.78
N GLY A 99 25.81 -3.54 16.21
CA GLY A 99 26.62 -3.24 15.02
C GLY A 99 26.01 -3.67 13.69
N ALA A 100 24.80 -4.25 13.67
CA ALA A 100 24.17 -4.73 12.45
C ALA A 100 23.40 -3.62 11.70
N ARG A 101 23.28 -3.80 10.38
CA ARG A 101 22.42 -3.01 9.50
C ARG A 101 21.54 -3.97 8.70
N GLN A 102 20.24 -3.73 8.72
CA GLN A 102 19.26 -4.55 8.03
C GLN A 102 18.26 -3.66 7.29
N THR A 103 17.91 -4.03 6.05
CA THR A 103 16.81 -3.43 5.30
C THR A 103 15.58 -4.33 5.43
N VAL A 104 14.46 -3.76 5.82
CA VAL A 104 13.19 -4.46 6.06
C VAL A 104 12.15 -3.91 5.08
N PRO A 105 11.63 -4.73 4.16
CA PRO A 105 10.55 -4.34 3.27
C PRO A 105 9.19 -4.42 4.00
N LEU A 106 8.34 -3.42 3.78
CA LEU A 106 6.94 -3.43 4.21
C LEU A 106 6.05 -2.96 3.05
N LEU A 107 4.87 -3.55 2.92
CA LEU A 107 3.79 -3.01 2.10
C LEU A 107 2.79 -2.32 3.02
N ILE A 108 2.48 -1.05 2.74
CA ILE A 108 1.50 -0.28 3.49
C ILE A 108 0.45 0.28 2.53
N THR A 109 -0.76 0.55 3.01
CA THR A 109 -1.71 1.41 2.32
C THR A 109 -1.96 2.66 3.14
N ALA A 110 -2.34 3.74 2.50
CA ALA A 110 -2.63 5.01 3.15
C ALA A 110 -3.86 5.67 2.54
N ARG A 111 -4.54 6.51 3.32
CA ARG A 111 -5.62 7.36 2.82
C ARG A 111 -5.09 8.62 2.14
N SER A 112 -5.89 9.20 1.24
CA SER A 112 -5.49 10.38 0.44
C SER A 112 -5.14 11.63 1.25
N PHE A 113 -5.60 11.73 2.50
CA PHE A 113 -5.22 12.84 3.39
C PHE A 113 -3.87 12.64 4.09
N ALA A 114 -3.24 11.47 4.00
CA ALA A 114 -1.95 11.21 4.61
C ALA A 114 -0.86 12.06 3.91
N THR A 115 -0.09 12.78 4.71
CA THR A 115 1.02 13.65 4.24
C THR A 115 2.39 13.17 4.73
N GLN A 116 2.40 12.21 5.65
CA GLN A 116 3.60 11.59 6.20
C GLN A 116 3.25 10.22 6.80
N ALA A 117 4.18 9.28 6.77
CA ALA A 117 4.13 8.07 7.58
C ALA A 117 5.08 8.20 8.76
N ARG A 118 4.61 7.83 9.96
CA ARG A 118 5.48 7.66 11.12
C ARG A 118 5.99 6.22 11.16
N VAL A 119 7.30 6.07 11.19
CA VAL A 119 8.00 4.79 11.30
C VAL A 119 8.64 4.72 12.68
N GLU A 120 8.37 3.66 13.41
CA GLU A 120 8.82 3.46 14.80
C GLU A 120 9.46 2.09 14.95
N PHE A 121 10.56 2.01 15.68
CA PHE A 121 11.02 0.73 16.23
C PHE A 121 10.57 0.67 17.68
N ILE A 122 9.78 -0.36 18.01
CA ILE A 122 9.21 -0.57 19.34
C ILE A 122 9.78 -1.89 19.88
N ASP A 123 10.41 -1.87 21.05
CA ASP A 123 10.94 -3.08 21.67
C ASP A 123 9.83 -4.00 22.23
N ASP A 124 10.23 -5.18 22.72
CA ASP A 124 9.32 -6.18 23.27
C ASP A 124 8.61 -5.71 24.56
N ASP A 125 9.14 -4.70 25.26
CA ASP A 125 8.53 -4.05 26.42
C ASP A 125 7.55 -2.92 26.03
N GLY A 126 7.43 -2.61 24.73
CA GLY A 126 6.53 -1.59 24.20
C GLY A 126 7.12 -0.17 24.18
N VAL A 127 8.42 -0.02 24.40
CA VAL A 127 9.13 1.27 24.38
C VAL A 127 9.56 1.61 22.95
N VAL A 128 9.26 2.84 22.52
CA VAL A 128 9.73 3.37 21.22
C VAL A 128 11.22 3.72 21.34
N LEU A 129 12.08 2.95 20.67
CA LEU A 129 13.53 3.13 20.69
C LEU A 129 14.05 4.05 19.58
N ALA A 130 13.32 4.16 18.47
CA ALA A 130 13.58 5.10 17.39
C ALA A 130 12.28 5.47 16.68
N SER A 131 12.22 6.70 16.15
CA SER A 131 11.07 7.19 15.39
C SER A 131 11.53 8.11 14.26
N GLN A 132 10.93 7.96 13.08
CA GLN A 132 11.16 8.81 11.92
C GLN A 132 9.83 9.14 11.24
N SER A 133 9.62 10.42 10.93
CA SER A 133 8.53 10.86 10.05
C SER A 133 9.04 10.92 8.62
N GLN A 134 8.40 10.16 7.73
CA GLN A 134 8.70 10.15 6.30
C GLN A 134 7.59 10.87 5.53
N PRO A 135 7.87 11.99 4.84
CA PRO A 135 6.88 12.65 3.97
C PRO A 135 6.40 11.72 2.86
N MET A 136 5.11 11.84 2.53
CA MET A 136 4.47 11.12 1.43
C MET A 136 3.43 12.03 0.76
N ARG A 137 3.06 11.73 -0.48
CA ARG A 137 2.10 12.52 -1.23
C ARG A 137 1.10 11.63 -1.97
N ALA A 138 -0.18 11.83 -1.65
CA ALA A 138 -1.24 11.22 -2.42
C ALA A 138 -1.31 11.82 -3.83
N ILE A 139 -1.49 10.97 -4.84
CA ILE A 139 -1.83 11.35 -6.22
C ILE A 139 -3.29 11.01 -6.52
N GLN A 140 -3.89 11.69 -7.49
CA GLN A 140 -5.29 11.51 -7.85
C GLN A 140 -5.50 10.26 -8.72
N PRO A 141 -6.72 9.67 -8.74
CA PRO A 141 -7.01 8.51 -9.58
C PRO A 141 -6.69 8.71 -11.08
N ASP A 142 -6.89 9.92 -11.61
CA ASP A 142 -6.64 10.24 -13.02
C ASP A 142 -5.17 10.62 -13.31
N ASP A 143 -4.35 10.85 -12.28
CA ASP A 143 -2.91 11.10 -12.44
C ASP A 143 -2.21 9.84 -12.97
N ARG A 144 -1.00 9.98 -13.52
CA ARG A 144 -0.13 8.88 -13.96
C ARG A 144 1.09 8.73 -13.07
N LEU A 145 1.45 7.49 -12.75
CA LEU A 145 2.67 7.16 -12.06
C LEU A 145 3.54 6.26 -12.94
N TYR A 146 4.70 6.78 -13.29
CA TYR A 146 5.71 6.10 -14.09
C TYR A 146 6.86 5.63 -13.21
N VAL A 147 7.35 4.42 -13.50
CA VAL A 147 8.60 3.92 -12.95
C VAL A 147 9.56 3.72 -14.12
N VAL A 148 10.68 4.43 -14.10
CA VAL A 148 11.75 4.24 -15.07
C VAL A 148 12.89 3.46 -14.42
N ILE A 149 13.15 2.28 -14.94
CA ILE A 149 14.21 1.37 -14.49
C ILE A 149 15.42 1.57 -15.40
N ASN A 150 16.49 2.13 -14.85
CA ASN A 150 17.67 2.58 -15.57
C ASN A 150 18.92 2.41 -14.70
N GLU A 151 20.08 2.12 -15.29
CA GLU A 151 21.33 1.87 -14.56
C GLU A 151 21.88 3.14 -13.90
N THR A 152 21.73 4.29 -14.56
CA THR A 152 22.22 5.57 -14.04
C THR A 152 21.10 6.60 -13.92
N PRO A 153 20.81 7.15 -12.72
CA PRO A 153 19.77 8.17 -12.57
C PRO A 153 20.03 9.46 -13.37
N SER A 154 21.29 9.76 -13.67
CA SER A 154 21.69 10.97 -14.41
C SER A 154 21.32 10.86 -15.88
N GLY A 155 20.49 11.79 -16.36
CA GLY A 155 20.03 11.81 -17.74
C GLY A 155 18.93 10.81 -18.05
N THR A 156 18.20 10.32 -17.05
CA THR A 156 17.01 9.47 -17.24
C THR A 156 15.93 10.19 -18.06
N LEU A 157 15.24 9.44 -18.92
CA LEU A 157 14.10 9.92 -19.68
C LEU A 157 13.02 10.51 -18.75
N ASP A 158 12.50 11.68 -19.09
CA ASP A 158 11.42 12.33 -18.37
C ASP A 158 10.07 12.05 -19.05
N LEU A 159 9.27 11.18 -18.42
CA LEU A 159 7.94 10.82 -18.89
C LEU A 159 6.86 11.79 -18.35
N THR A 160 7.18 12.73 -17.46
CA THR A 160 6.17 13.60 -16.82
C THR A 160 5.50 14.60 -17.78
N GLY A 161 6.08 14.79 -18.97
CA GLY A 161 5.43 15.50 -20.09
C GLY A 161 4.24 14.73 -20.69
N ALA A 162 4.26 13.40 -20.60
CA ALA A 162 3.22 12.52 -21.15
C ALA A 162 2.01 12.47 -20.22
N ARG A 163 1.18 13.51 -20.21
CA ARG A 163 0.03 13.59 -19.31
C ARG A 163 -1.20 12.90 -19.92
N PHE A 164 -1.71 11.85 -19.30
CA PHE A 164 -2.89 11.12 -19.77
C PHE A 164 -4.01 11.12 -18.72
N GLY A 165 -4.87 12.14 -18.77
CA GLY A 165 -5.89 12.41 -17.75
C GLY A 165 -5.47 13.58 -16.86
N GLY A 166 -4.90 13.27 -15.70
CA GLY A 166 -4.38 14.20 -14.71
C GLY A 166 -2.91 14.59 -14.91
N GLU A 167 -2.23 14.88 -13.79
CA GLU A 167 -0.78 15.13 -13.76
C GLU A 167 0.00 13.82 -13.92
N ALA A 168 1.28 13.91 -14.24
CA ALA A 168 2.16 12.76 -14.34
C ALA A 168 3.32 12.87 -13.35
N PHE A 169 3.61 11.76 -12.70
CA PHE A 169 4.67 11.61 -11.72
C PHE A 169 5.59 10.47 -12.15
N GLN A 170 6.86 10.57 -11.76
CA GLN A 170 7.87 9.60 -12.12
C GLN A 170 8.72 9.29 -10.90
N ALA A 171 9.08 8.02 -10.77
CA ALA A 171 10.16 7.54 -9.92
C ALA A 171 11.22 6.83 -10.76
N ILE A 172 12.45 6.87 -10.30
CA ILE A 172 13.60 6.24 -10.96
C ILE A 172 14.08 5.11 -10.07
N TRP A 173 14.16 3.91 -10.62
CA TRP A 173 14.53 2.69 -9.92
C TRP A 173 15.70 1.99 -10.61
N SER A 174 16.39 1.16 -9.84
CA SER A 174 17.26 0.10 -10.32
C SER A 174 16.51 -1.23 -10.33
N VAL A 175 17.12 -2.30 -10.89
CA VAL A 175 16.51 -3.64 -10.87
C VAL A 175 16.33 -4.15 -9.44
N GLU A 176 17.22 -3.75 -8.54
CA GLU A 176 17.19 -4.12 -7.13
C GLU A 176 16.00 -3.51 -6.37
N ASP A 177 15.48 -2.38 -6.85
CA ASP A 177 14.33 -1.71 -6.25
C ASP A 177 13.00 -2.36 -6.67
N LEU A 178 13.00 -3.16 -7.74
CA LEU A 178 11.80 -3.82 -8.24
C LEU A 178 11.29 -4.84 -7.19
N PRO A 179 10.04 -4.75 -6.74
CA PRO A 179 9.51 -5.64 -5.73
C PRO A 179 9.26 -7.05 -6.28
N SER A 180 9.44 -8.05 -5.42
CA SER A 180 9.08 -9.46 -5.68
C SER A 180 7.60 -9.77 -5.41
N ASN A 181 6.79 -8.76 -5.13
CA ASN A 181 5.36 -8.88 -4.85
C ASN A 181 4.60 -8.03 -5.88
N PRO A 182 3.65 -8.61 -6.64
CA PRO A 182 2.95 -7.87 -7.71
C PRO A 182 2.05 -6.77 -7.18
N GLU A 183 1.45 -6.95 -5.99
CA GLU A 183 0.60 -5.94 -5.39
C GLU A 183 1.36 -4.64 -5.09
N ALA A 184 2.68 -4.71 -4.85
CA ALA A 184 3.53 -3.55 -4.65
C ALA A 184 3.63 -2.64 -5.89
N LEU A 185 3.31 -3.14 -7.10
CA LEU A 185 3.31 -2.36 -8.34
C LEU A 185 1.91 -1.83 -8.72
N GLN A 186 0.87 -2.14 -7.93
CA GLN A 186 -0.52 -1.83 -8.27
C GLN A 186 -0.79 -0.34 -8.54
N SER A 187 -0.05 0.56 -7.88
CA SER A 187 -0.21 2.01 -8.06
C SER A 187 0.46 2.56 -9.33
N VAL A 188 1.31 1.76 -9.99
CA VAL A 188 2.12 2.13 -11.15
C VAL A 188 1.33 1.88 -12.44
N ASP A 189 1.30 2.89 -13.31
CA ASP A 189 0.64 2.79 -14.62
C ASP A 189 1.58 2.23 -15.68
N VAL A 190 2.85 2.67 -15.70
CA VAL A 190 3.85 2.28 -16.69
C VAL A 190 5.18 1.98 -16.00
N VAL A 191 5.80 0.87 -16.39
CA VAL A 191 7.17 0.53 -16.05
C VAL A 191 7.98 0.53 -17.35
N LEU A 192 8.99 1.40 -17.42
CA LEU A 192 9.91 1.49 -18.54
C LEU A 192 11.27 0.91 -18.15
N PHE A 193 11.74 -0.12 -18.86
CA PHE A 193 13.13 -0.58 -18.80
C PHE A 193 13.91 0.04 -19.94
N THR A 194 14.99 0.75 -19.64
CA THR A 194 15.86 1.36 -20.65
C THR A 194 17.29 1.43 -20.14
N ASP A 195 18.25 1.05 -21.00
CA ASP A 195 19.69 1.05 -20.70
C ASP A 195 20.03 0.50 -19.30
N ILE A 196 19.57 -0.73 -19.04
CA ILE A 196 19.72 -1.41 -17.76
C ILE A 196 20.12 -2.87 -17.95
N ASP A 197 20.96 -3.39 -17.06
CA ASP A 197 21.28 -4.82 -17.00
C ASP A 197 20.26 -5.59 -16.14
N THR A 198 19.44 -6.40 -16.80
CA THR A 198 18.43 -7.24 -16.14
C THR A 198 18.94 -8.62 -15.73
N THR A 199 20.22 -8.93 -15.95
CA THR A 199 20.78 -10.26 -15.63
C THR A 199 20.67 -10.67 -14.17
N ASN A 200 20.66 -9.69 -13.24
CA ASN A 200 20.54 -9.93 -11.80
C ASN A 200 19.09 -9.93 -11.31
N MET A 201 18.10 -9.74 -12.20
CA MET A 201 16.69 -9.83 -11.86
C MET A 201 16.34 -11.26 -11.46
N ASN A 202 15.74 -11.43 -10.29
CA ASN A 202 15.37 -12.76 -9.81
C ASN A 202 14.00 -13.22 -10.35
N SER A 203 13.72 -14.53 -10.22
CA SER A 203 12.48 -15.13 -10.71
C SER A 203 11.22 -14.53 -10.08
N ASP A 204 11.29 -14.12 -8.82
CA ASP A 204 10.14 -13.60 -8.08
C ASP A 204 9.82 -12.16 -8.52
N GLN A 205 10.86 -11.36 -8.82
CA GLN A 205 10.72 -10.05 -9.46
C GLN A 205 10.11 -10.16 -10.86
N LEU A 206 10.58 -11.13 -11.66
CA LEU A 206 10.02 -11.37 -13.00
C LEU A 206 8.56 -11.83 -12.92
N ALA A 207 8.23 -12.73 -11.99
CA ALA A 207 6.87 -13.16 -11.75
C ALA A 207 5.97 -12.00 -11.30
N ALA A 208 6.44 -11.16 -10.37
CA ALA A 208 5.71 -9.98 -9.92
C ALA A 208 5.46 -8.98 -11.07
N LEU A 209 6.45 -8.75 -11.94
CA LEU A 209 6.28 -7.92 -13.13
C LEU A 209 5.28 -8.52 -14.10
N ARG A 210 5.37 -9.83 -14.38
CA ARG A 210 4.41 -10.56 -15.23
C ARG A 210 2.99 -10.41 -14.71
N ASP A 211 2.78 -10.68 -13.42
CA ASP A 211 1.47 -10.61 -12.77
C ASP A 211 0.91 -9.18 -12.78
N TRP A 212 1.77 -8.17 -12.59
CA TRP A 212 1.39 -6.76 -12.73
C TRP A 212 0.96 -6.41 -14.17
N VAL A 213 1.68 -6.90 -15.19
CA VAL A 213 1.24 -6.73 -16.60
C VAL A 213 -0.10 -7.42 -16.80
N ILE A 214 -0.28 -8.67 -16.36
CA ILE A 214 -1.54 -9.41 -16.48
C ILE A 214 -2.70 -8.63 -15.82
N ALA A 215 -2.45 -7.96 -14.70
CA ALA A 215 -3.43 -7.14 -13.97
C ALA A 215 -3.77 -5.80 -14.65
N GLY A 216 -3.08 -5.42 -15.75
CA GLY A 216 -3.37 -4.20 -16.51
C GLY A 216 -2.20 -3.22 -16.62
N GLY A 217 -1.02 -3.58 -16.11
CA GLY A 217 0.19 -2.79 -16.22
C GLY A 217 0.63 -2.56 -17.67
N HIS A 218 1.34 -1.46 -17.91
CA HIS A 218 1.97 -1.16 -19.20
C HIS A 218 3.48 -1.29 -19.10
N LEU A 219 4.01 -2.40 -19.57
CA LEU A 219 5.45 -2.60 -19.66
C LEU A 219 5.98 -2.00 -20.96
N ILE A 220 7.02 -1.17 -20.87
CA ILE A 220 7.77 -0.70 -22.02
C ILE A 220 9.23 -1.14 -21.86
N VAL A 221 9.81 -1.70 -22.92
CA VAL A 221 11.22 -2.11 -22.93
C VAL A 221 11.92 -1.46 -24.11
N GLY A 222 12.96 -0.68 -23.81
CA GLY A 222 13.83 -0.03 -24.79
C GLY A 222 14.91 -0.95 -25.33
N GLY A 223 15.26 -0.75 -26.59
CA GLY A 223 16.39 -1.39 -27.25
C GLY A 223 17.62 -0.48 -27.24
N GLY A 224 18.23 -0.27 -28.41
CA GLY A 224 19.43 0.53 -28.57
C GLY A 224 20.71 -0.26 -28.34
N VAL A 225 21.78 0.38 -27.86
CA VAL A 225 23.11 -0.26 -27.79
C VAL A 225 23.14 -1.39 -26.75
N ASN A 226 22.46 -1.21 -25.62
CA ASN A 226 22.47 -2.14 -24.48
C ASN A 226 21.27 -3.11 -24.48
N TRP A 227 20.63 -3.30 -25.65
CA TRP A 227 19.39 -4.09 -25.78
C TRP A 227 19.51 -5.51 -25.21
N GLN A 228 20.69 -6.13 -25.30
CA GLN A 228 20.93 -7.50 -24.83
C GLN A 228 20.74 -7.60 -23.33
N ALA A 229 21.41 -6.74 -22.56
CA ALA A 229 21.33 -6.76 -21.11
C ALA A 229 19.93 -6.33 -20.62
N THR A 230 19.30 -5.38 -21.32
CA THR A 230 17.96 -4.89 -20.98
C THR A 230 16.85 -5.90 -21.25
N ALA A 231 16.91 -6.65 -22.35
CA ALA A 231 15.86 -7.59 -22.70
C ALA A 231 16.02 -8.98 -22.04
N GLN A 232 17.21 -9.35 -21.56
CA GLN A 232 17.56 -10.72 -21.22
C GLN A 232 16.60 -11.42 -20.25
N ALA A 233 16.24 -10.78 -19.13
CA ALA A 233 15.31 -11.39 -18.16
C ALA A 233 13.83 -11.28 -18.59
N LEU A 234 13.54 -10.44 -19.59
CA LEU A 234 12.18 -10.05 -19.97
C LEU A 234 11.71 -10.75 -21.25
N VAL A 235 12.57 -11.51 -21.95
CA VAL A 235 12.32 -12.06 -23.29
C VAL A 235 10.95 -12.71 -23.44
N ASP A 236 10.52 -13.49 -22.46
CA ASP A 236 9.25 -14.22 -22.49
C ASP A 236 8.01 -13.31 -22.40
N LEU A 237 8.17 -12.05 -21.98
CA LEU A 237 7.12 -11.04 -21.92
C LEU A 237 7.05 -10.18 -23.19
N LEU A 238 8.10 -10.17 -24.01
CA LEU A 238 8.24 -9.20 -25.09
C LEU A 238 7.42 -9.59 -26.33
N PRO A 239 6.81 -8.62 -27.02
CA PRO A 239 6.13 -8.88 -28.30
C PRO A 239 7.11 -9.02 -29.48
N LEU A 240 8.39 -8.74 -29.25
CA LEU A 240 9.49 -8.97 -30.18
C LEU A 240 10.61 -9.63 -29.38
N THR A 241 11.08 -10.79 -29.84
CA THR A 241 12.25 -11.48 -29.28
C THR A 241 13.51 -10.90 -29.95
N PRO A 242 14.29 -10.05 -29.26
CA PRO A 242 15.42 -9.38 -29.91
C PRO A 242 16.59 -10.35 -30.12
N GLU A 243 17.19 -10.32 -31.31
CA GLU A 243 18.25 -11.25 -31.71
C GLU A 243 19.53 -10.55 -32.19
N ALA A 244 19.38 -9.37 -32.79
CA ALA A 244 20.47 -8.60 -33.35
C ALA A 244 20.17 -7.11 -33.30
N SER A 245 21.17 -6.27 -33.59
CA SER A 245 20.98 -4.84 -33.83
C SER A 245 21.52 -4.45 -35.21
N THR A 246 20.95 -3.38 -35.76
CA THR A 246 21.40 -2.72 -36.97
C THR A 246 21.45 -1.21 -36.76
N THR A 247 22.00 -0.49 -37.72
CA THR A 247 22.08 0.98 -37.70
C THR A 247 21.22 1.55 -38.82
N THR A 248 20.34 2.48 -38.47
CA THR A 248 19.58 3.31 -39.42
C THR A 248 20.03 4.76 -39.29
N THR A 249 19.82 5.59 -40.31
CA THR A 249 20.07 7.04 -40.24
C THR A 249 18.81 7.87 -39.98
N SER A 250 17.65 7.22 -39.86
CA SER A 250 16.37 7.89 -39.70
C SER A 250 15.40 7.07 -38.86
N LEU A 251 14.68 7.75 -37.98
CA LEU A 251 13.47 7.27 -37.33
C LEU A 251 12.23 8.07 -37.77
N ALA A 252 12.26 8.72 -38.94
CA ALA A 252 11.14 9.49 -39.49
C ALA A 252 9.78 8.76 -39.46
N PRO A 253 9.69 7.42 -39.66
CA PRO A 253 8.41 6.71 -39.53
C PRO A 253 7.75 6.81 -38.15
N LEU A 254 8.51 7.08 -37.07
CA LEU A 254 7.94 7.39 -35.75
C LEU A 254 7.22 8.75 -35.77
N ALA A 255 7.86 9.76 -36.37
CA ALA A 255 7.28 11.08 -36.52
C ALA A 255 6.05 11.05 -37.45
N GLU A 256 6.08 10.25 -38.51
CA GLU A 256 4.91 10.02 -39.37
C GLU A 256 3.76 9.33 -38.65
N TRP A 257 4.07 8.30 -37.84
CA TRP A 257 3.07 7.61 -37.01
C TRP A 257 2.37 8.58 -36.06
N LEU A 258 3.13 9.52 -35.46
CA LEU A 258 2.61 10.59 -34.62
C LEU A 258 1.97 11.75 -35.40
N ARG A 259 2.09 11.76 -36.73
CA ARG A 259 1.71 12.89 -37.59
C ARG A 259 2.38 14.20 -37.18
N ALA A 260 3.64 14.11 -36.76
CA ALA A 260 4.46 15.27 -36.43
C ALA A 260 4.67 16.16 -37.66
N ALA A 261 4.91 17.46 -37.41
CA ALA A 261 5.02 18.45 -38.48
C ALA A 261 6.32 18.32 -39.29
N ASP A 262 7.39 17.83 -38.66
CA ASP A 262 8.72 17.67 -39.25
C ASP A 262 9.21 16.23 -39.03
N PRO A 263 8.96 15.32 -40.01
CA PRO A 263 9.40 13.93 -39.91
C PRO A 263 10.93 13.77 -39.89
N ASP A 264 11.64 14.67 -40.56
CA ASP A 264 13.10 14.63 -40.71
C ASP A 264 13.82 15.05 -39.41
N ALA A 265 13.08 15.55 -38.41
CA ALA A 265 13.63 15.88 -37.08
C ALA A 265 14.23 14.66 -36.34
N LEU A 266 13.89 13.44 -36.79
CA LEU A 266 14.44 12.19 -36.28
C LEU A 266 15.49 11.55 -37.21
N ASP A 267 16.05 12.33 -38.12
CA ASP A 267 17.23 11.92 -38.89
C ASP A 267 18.51 12.16 -38.08
N ASP A 268 19.39 11.18 -38.06
CA ASP A 268 20.74 11.31 -37.51
C ASP A 268 21.78 10.64 -38.43
N ALA A 269 22.61 11.49 -39.04
CA ALA A 269 23.71 11.05 -39.89
C ALA A 269 24.81 10.28 -39.12
N GLY A 270 24.86 10.42 -37.79
CA GLY A 270 25.72 9.64 -36.90
C GLY A 270 25.30 8.18 -36.76
N GLY A 271 24.08 7.85 -37.17
CA GLY A 271 23.52 6.50 -37.11
C GLY A 271 22.89 6.18 -35.76
N ILE A 272 21.72 5.56 -35.82
CA ILE A 272 20.86 5.20 -34.71
C ILE A 272 20.82 3.68 -34.62
N VAL A 273 21.21 3.15 -33.47
CA VAL A 273 21.18 1.70 -33.23
C VAL A 273 19.75 1.28 -32.91
N ILE A 274 19.22 0.36 -33.70
CA ILE A 274 17.91 -0.26 -33.48
C ILE A 274 18.06 -1.76 -33.35
N THR A 275 17.21 -2.34 -32.52
CA THR A 275 17.15 -3.78 -32.28
C THR A 275 16.22 -4.43 -33.30
N THR A 276 16.57 -5.64 -33.71
CA THR A 276 15.85 -6.46 -34.68
C THR A 276 15.67 -7.87 -34.11
N GLY A 277 14.61 -8.55 -34.51
CA GLY A 277 14.30 -9.87 -33.98
C GLY A 277 13.00 -10.45 -34.54
N GLU A 278 12.61 -11.59 -33.98
CA GLU A 278 11.39 -12.29 -34.37
C GLU A 278 10.16 -11.70 -33.65
N LEU A 279 9.07 -11.50 -34.39
CA LEU A 279 7.81 -11.04 -33.81
C LEU A 279 7.09 -12.20 -33.13
N ALA A 280 6.55 -11.95 -31.93
CA ALA A 280 5.64 -12.91 -31.31
C ALA A 280 4.36 -13.08 -32.17
N PRO A 281 3.69 -14.25 -32.13
CA PRO A 281 2.53 -14.54 -33.00
C PRO A 281 1.38 -13.51 -32.94
N ASN A 282 1.19 -12.88 -31.78
CA ASN A 282 0.12 -11.89 -31.54
C ASN A 282 0.66 -10.45 -31.44
N ALA A 283 1.84 -10.19 -31.97
CA ALA A 283 2.46 -8.87 -31.96
C ALA A 283 1.84 -7.94 -33.03
N HIS A 284 1.73 -6.67 -32.69
CA HIS A 284 1.24 -5.60 -33.55
C HIS A 284 2.33 -4.56 -33.74
N VAL A 285 2.83 -4.42 -34.98
CA VAL A 285 3.80 -3.38 -35.31
C VAL A 285 3.07 -2.04 -35.44
N LEU A 286 3.43 -1.07 -34.60
CA LEU A 286 2.82 0.28 -34.59
C LEU A 286 3.54 1.22 -35.56
N ALA A 287 4.86 1.09 -35.65
CA ALA A 287 5.72 1.85 -36.56
C ALA A 287 6.87 0.95 -37.05
N ALA A 288 7.28 1.13 -38.30
CA ALA A 288 8.36 0.38 -38.94
C ALA A 288 9.11 1.26 -39.95
N LEU A 289 10.36 0.92 -40.23
CA LEU A 289 11.11 1.48 -41.35
C LEU A 289 10.51 1.05 -42.70
N ASP A 290 10.90 1.74 -43.78
CA ASP A 290 10.44 1.48 -45.14
C ASP A 290 10.73 0.05 -45.62
N ASP A 291 11.79 -0.57 -45.10
CA ASP A 291 12.16 -1.95 -45.39
C ASP A 291 11.37 -3.00 -44.58
N GLY A 292 10.46 -2.54 -43.72
CA GLY A 292 9.62 -3.36 -42.85
C GLY A 292 10.23 -3.65 -41.47
N THR A 293 11.42 -3.14 -41.15
CA THR A 293 12.05 -3.33 -39.84
C THR A 293 11.21 -2.65 -38.74
N PRO A 294 10.71 -3.39 -37.73
CA PRO A 294 9.86 -2.80 -36.69
C PRO A 294 10.61 -1.80 -35.81
N LEU A 295 9.98 -0.66 -35.52
CA LEU A 295 10.48 0.35 -34.57
C LEU A 295 9.72 0.30 -33.24
N ILE A 296 8.42 0.08 -33.29
CA ILE A 296 7.57 -0.12 -32.11
C ILE A 296 6.71 -1.34 -32.33
N VAL A 297 6.79 -2.29 -31.41
CA VAL A 297 6.01 -3.53 -31.43
C VAL A 297 5.21 -3.63 -30.15
N ARG A 298 3.90 -3.85 -30.29
CA ARG A 298 2.95 -3.99 -29.18
C ARG A 298 2.46 -5.42 -29.05
N GLY A 299 2.42 -5.92 -27.82
CA GLY A 299 1.73 -7.14 -27.43
C GLY A 299 0.70 -6.88 -26.34
N VAL A 300 -0.17 -7.86 -26.13
CA VAL A 300 -1.15 -7.89 -25.04
C VAL A 300 -0.90 -9.12 -24.20
N LEU A 301 -0.83 -8.94 -22.89
CA LEU A 301 -0.70 -10.01 -21.90
C LEU A 301 -1.71 -9.75 -20.77
N GLY A 302 -2.70 -10.62 -20.61
CA GLY A 302 -3.82 -10.38 -19.71
C GLY A 302 -4.61 -9.11 -20.05
N ALA A 303 -4.80 -8.23 -19.06
CA ALA A 303 -5.37 -6.90 -19.27
C ALA A 303 -4.33 -5.85 -19.68
N GLY A 304 -3.03 -6.19 -19.61
CA GLY A 304 -1.94 -5.25 -19.81
C GLY A 304 -1.48 -5.12 -21.25
N THR A 305 -0.49 -4.26 -21.41
CA THR A 305 0.16 -4.00 -22.69
C THR A 305 1.66 -4.10 -22.51
N VAL A 306 2.34 -4.73 -23.47
CA VAL A 306 3.80 -4.73 -23.54
C VAL A 306 4.22 -4.06 -24.83
N ASP A 307 4.99 -2.98 -24.75
CA ASP A 307 5.59 -2.34 -25.91
C ASP A 307 7.10 -2.56 -25.91
N TYR A 308 7.63 -3.03 -27.04
CA TYR A 308 9.06 -3.05 -27.31
C TYR A 308 9.42 -1.92 -28.26
N PHE A 309 10.32 -1.06 -27.83
CA PHE A 309 10.80 0.10 -28.59
C PHE A 309 12.20 -0.21 -29.10
N ALA A 310 12.40 -0.32 -30.42
CA ALA A 310 13.61 -0.90 -31.00
C ALA A 310 14.88 -0.08 -30.73
N ALA A 311 14.76 1.25 -30.63
CA ALA A 311 15.87 2.15 -30.31
C ALA A 311 15.99 2.39 -28.79
N ASP A 312 17.02 3.12 -28.37
CA ASP A 312 17.08 3.65 -27.01
C ASP A 312 16.25 4.96 -26.95
N PRO A 313 15.17 5.04 -26.15
CA PRO A 313 14.35 6.25 -26.04
C PRO A 313 15.08 7.46 -25.44
N ASN A 314 16.24 7.25 -24.80
CA ASN A 314 17.05 8.27 -24.16
C ASN A 314 18.30 8.66 -24.99
N ALA A 315 18.47 8.09 -26.18
CA ALA A 315 19.51 8.45 -27.13
C ALA A 315 19.05 9.56 -28.09
N GLU A 316 19.99 10.28 -28.70
CA GLU A 316 19.68 11.17 -29.82
C GLU A 316 19.24 10.35 -31.05
N PRO A 317 18.34 10.88 -31.90
CA PRO A 317 17.70 12.20 -31.83
C PRO A 317 16.44 12.24 -30.93
N LEU A 318 15.99 11.10 -30.38
CA LEU A 318 14.75 11.01 -29.60
C LEU A 318 14.79 11.84 -28.31
N ARG A 319 15.94 11.90 -27.66
CA ARG A 319 16.15 12.63 -26.40
C ARG A 319 15.88 14.12 -26.53
N SER A 320 16.34 14.74 -27.62
CA SER A 320 16.17 16.17 -27.86
C SER A 320 14.94 16.51 -28.71
N TRP A 321 14.17 15.50 -29.10
CA TRP A 321 13.02 15.68 -29.97
C TRP A 321 11.87 16.41 -29.27
N ASP A 322 11.39 17.50 -29.88
CA ASP A 322 10.33 18.33 -29.32
C ASP A 322 9.02 17.56 -29.08
N GLN A 323 8.71 16.53 -29.87
CA GLN A 323 7.50 15.70 -29.73
C GLN A 323 7.69 14.44 -28.87
N ASN A 324 8.75 14.38 -28.06
CA ASN A 324 9.01 13.24 -27.17
C ASN A 324 7.83 13.00 -26.21
N ALA A 325 7.21 14.04 -25.65
CA ALA A 325 6.06 13.90 -24.76
C ALA A 325 4.83 13.30 -25.47
N GLU A 326 4.57 13.73 -26.71
CA GLU A 326 3.48 13.23 -27.56
C GLU A 326 3.68 11.75 -27.95
N LEU A 327 4.94 11.30 -28.11
CA LEU A 327 5.26 9.89 -28.34
C LEU A 327 4.75 9.01 -27.20
N TRP A 328 5.13 9.35 -25.96
CA TRP A 328 4.72 8.60 -24.78
C TRP A 328 3.23 8.73 -24.49
N TYR A 329 2.64 9.90 -24.73
CA TYR A 329 1.19 10.09 -24.65
C TYR A 329 0.45 9.17 -25.63
N THR A 330 0.93 9.10 -26.88
CA THR A 330 0.29 8.30 -27.93
C THR A 330 0.43 6.81 -27.64
N LEU A 331 1.60 6.36 -27.18
CA LEU A 331 1.78 4.98 -26.72
C LEU A 331 0.78 4.60 -25.63
N GLN A 332 0.56 5.47 -24.65
CA GLN A 332 -0.37 5.19 -23.56
C GLN A 332 -1.84 5.25 -23.96
N SER A 333 -2.22 6.18 -24.83
CA SER A 333 -3.61 6.43 -25.23
C SER A 333 -4.13 5.49 -26.31
N THR A 334 -3.25 4.82 -27.04
CA THR A 334 -3.60 3.84 -28.09
C THR A 334 -3.76 2.41 -27.58
N ARG A 335 -3.70 2.20 -26.26
CA ARG A 335 -3.91 0.89 -25.62
C ARG A 335 -5.37 0.46 -25.69
N THR A 336 -5.60 -0.85 -25.55
CA THR A 336 -6.95 -1.40 -25.41
C THR A 336 -7.60 -0.83 -24.15
N PRO A 337 -8.80 -0.24 -24.22
CA PRO A 337 -9.49 0.26 -23.04
C PRO A 337 -9.76 -0.87 -22.04
N THR A 338 -9.35 -0.67 -20.79
CA THR A 338 -9.66 -1.58 -19.71
C THR A 338 -11.05 -1.28 -19.14
N PRO A 339 -11.86 -2.31 -18.79
CA PRO A 339 -13.10 -2.09 -18.08
C PRO A 339 -12.85 -1.42 -16.72
N GLY A 340 -13.74 -0.53 -16.28
CA GLY A 340 -13.55 0.19 -15.01
C GLY A 340 -13.49 -0.68 -13.74
N TRP A 341 -13.88 -1.95 -13.82
CA TRP A 341 -13.73 -2.93 -12.74
C TRP A 341 -12.35 -3.63 -12.72
N ALA A 342 -11.54 -3.46 -13.78
CA ALA A 342 -10.24 -4.10 -13.88
C ALA A 342 -9.26 -3.62 -12.80
N HIS A 343 -9.39 -2.37 -12.36
CA HIS A 343 -8.56 -1.76 -11.31
C HIS A 343 -9.06 -2.04 -9.89
N GLY A 344 -9.84 -3.11 -9.71
CA GLY A 344 -10.34 -3.53 -8.40
C GLY A 344 -11.50 -2.67 -7.87
N PHE A 345 -11.46 -2.37 -6.57
CA PHE A 345 -12.54 -1.63 -5.91
C PHE A 345 -12.38 -0.12 -6.13
N GLY A 346 -13.27 0.48 -6.93
CA GLY A 346 -13.29 1.93 -7.11
C GLY A 346 -13.75 2.72 -5.87
N ASN A 347 -14.39 2.08 -4.89
CA ASN A 347 -14.77 2.71 -3.63
C ASN A 347 -14.53 1.74 -2.46
N TRP A 348 -13.37 1.90 -1.83
CA TRP A 348 -12.95 1.06 -0.71
C TRP A 348 -13.80 1.23 0.55
N ASP A 349 -14.35 2.42 0.84
CA ASP A 349 -15.25 2.60 1.98
C ASP A 349 -16.53 1.76 1.81
N GLN A 350 -17.08 1.72 0.59
CA GLN A 350 -18.20 0.82 0.27
C GLN A 350 -17.79 -0.65 0.30
N ALA A 351 -16.59 -0.99 -0.18
CA ALA A 351 -16.07 -2.36 -0.14
C ALA A 351 -15.93 -2.87 1.31
N VAL A 352 -15.40 -2.03 2.21
CA VAL A 352 -15.29 -2.34 3.66
C VAL A 352 -16.67 -2.52 4.27
N ARG A 353 -17.61 -1.58 4.04
CA ARG A 353 -18.99 -1.72 4.53
C ARG A 353 -19.66 -2.99 3.99
N ALA A 354 -19.41 -3.34 2.73
CA ALA A 354 -19.95 -4.55 2.11
C ALA A 354 -19.37 -5.83 2.78
N ALA A 355 -18.08 -5.82 3.12
CA ALA A 355 -17.44 -6.91 3.84
C ALA A 355 -17.93 -7.04 5.31
N GLU A 356 -18.38 -5.95 5.92
CA GLU A 356 -18.97 -5.95 7.27
C GLU A 356 -20.40 -6.51 7.30
N ILE A 357 -21.13 -6.49 6.18
CA ILE A 357 -22.54 -6.94 6.08
C ILE A 357 -22.70 -8.27 5.33
N LEU A 358 -21.66 -9.10 5.31
CA LEU A 358 -21.69 -10.38 4.60
C LEU A 358 -22.80 -11.30 5.13
N PRO A 359 -23.72 -11.79 4.27
CA PRO A 359 -24.79 -12.68 4.68
C PRO A 359 -24.24 -13.96 5.35
N GLY A 360 -24.66 -14.23 6.59
CA GLY A 360 -24.21 -15.39 7.36
C GLY A 360 -23.10 -15.10 8.37
N VAL A 361 -22.57 -13.88 8.39
CA VAL A 361 -21.74 -13.35 9.49
C VAL A 361 -22.57 -12.26 10.15
N ASP A 362 -23.40 -12.62 11.14
CA ASP A 362 -24.15 -11.62 11.90
C ASP A 362 -23.25 -11.05 13.00
N PRO A 363 -22.71 -9.82 12.87
CA PRO A 363 -21.83 -9.24 13.90
C PRO A 363 -22.60 -8.89 15.19
N LEU A 364 -23.92 -8.83 15.10
CA LEU A 364 -24.80 -8.51 16.22
C LEU A 364 -25.38 -9.81 16.79
N PRO A 365 -25.25 -10.05 18.11
CA PRO A 365 -25.95 -11.16 18.74
C PRO A 365 -27.46 -11.00 18.53
N ASP A 366 -28.17 -12.12 18.42
CA ASP A 366 -29.62 -12.10 18.34
C ASP A 366 -30.22 -11.18 19.42
N VAL A 367 -31.13 -10.30 19.00
CA VAL A 367 -31.75 -9.30 19.89
C VAL A 367 -32.56 -10.00 20.99
N LEU A 368 -33.11 -11.17 20.70
CA LEU A 368 -34.01 -11.90 21.60
C LEU A 368 -33.29 -12.43 22.86
N PRO A 369 -32.13 -13.11 22.79
CA PRO A 369 -31.29 -13.41 23.95
C PRO A 369 -30.90 -12.18 24.78
N ILE A 370 -30.55 -11.07 24.14
CA ILE A 370 -30.18 -9.83 24.86
C ILE A 370 -31.38 -9.31 25.65
N LEU A 371 -32.56 -9.25 25.02
CA LEU A 371 -33.79 -8.84 25.67
C LEU A 371 -34.22 -9.81 26.78
N ALA A 372 -34.06 -11.11 26.56
CA ALA A 372 -34.35 -12.14 27.57
C ALA A 372 -33.41 -12.02 28.77
N PHE A 373 -32.12 -11.79 28.53
CA PHE A 373 -31.12 -11.57 29.57
C PHE A 373 -31.40 -10.30 30.37
N LEU A 374 -31.68 -9.18 29.70
CA LEU A 374 -32.06 -7.94 30.37
C LEU A 374 -33.38 -8.07 31.14
N GLY A 375 -34.36 -8.77 30.57
CA GLY A 375 -35.63 -9.07 31.22
C GLY A 375 -35.43 -9.90 32.49
N LEU A 376 -34.57 -10.93 32.42
CA LEU A 376 -34.21 -11.74 33.58
C LEU A 376 -33.53 -10.91 34.67
N TYR A 377 -32.62 -10.00 34.30
CA TYR A 377 -31.97 -9.09 35.24
C TYR A 377 -32.97 -8.21 36.01
N ILE A 378 -33.86 -7.55 35.28
CA ILE A 378 -34.87 -6.65 35.85
C ILE A 378 -35.83 -7.45 36.74
N ALA A 379 -36.26 -8.63 36.28
CA ALA A 379 -37.11 -9.52 37.03
C ALA A 379 -36.43 -9.98 38.33
N LEU A 380 -35.14 -10.34 38.27
CA LEU A 380 -34.36 -10.81 39.40
C LEU A 380 -34.24 -9.72 40.48
N ILE A 381 -33.82 -8.50 40.11
CA ILE A 381 -33.60 -7.40 41.07
C ILE A 381 -34.91 -6.83 41.61
N GLY A 382 -35.94 -6.74 40.79
CA GLY A 382 -37.22 -6.13 41.16
C GLY A 382 -38.18 -7.14 41.77
N PRO A 383 -39.09 -7.73 40.95
CA PRO A 383 -40.20 -8.54 41.45
C PRO A 383 -39.75 -9.81 42.15
N LEU A 384 -38.78 -10.58 41.63
CA LEU A 384 -38.33 -11.81 42.28
C LEU A 384 -37.67 -11.53 43.62
N ASN A 385 -36.70 -10.61 43.69
CA ASN A 385 -36.05 -10.29 44.96
C ASN A 385 -37.06 -9.77 46.00
N TYR A 386 -37.96 -8.87 45.60
CA TYR A 386 -39.01 -8.35 46.48
C TYR A 386 -39.95 -9.45 46.99
N LEU A 387 -40.49 -10.31 46.10
CA LEU A 387 -41.41 -11.38 46.48
C LEU A 387 -40.74 -12.39 47.42
N THR A 388 -39.47 -12.72 47.17
CA THR A 388 -38.70 -13.66 47.97
C THR A 388 -38.43 -13.11 49.37
N LEU A 389 -37.96 -11.87 49.46
CA LEU A 389 -37.71 -11.19 50.74
C LEU A 389 -38.99 -10.92 51.54
N LYS A 390 -40.09 -10.61 50.85
CA LYS A 390 -41.42 -10.45 51.46
C LYS A 390 -41.93 -11.77 52.02
N ARG A 391 -41.75 -12.89 51.31
CA ARG A 391 -42.18 -14.22 51.79
C ARG A 391 -41.38 -14.69 53.00
N ILE A 392 -40.13 -14.23 53.13
CA ILE A 392 -39.25 -14.51 54.27
C ILE A 392 -39.40 -13.45 55.39
N ASN A 393 -40.24 -12.42 55.20
CA ASN A 393 -40.43 -11.29 56.13
C ASN A 393 -39.14 -10.54 56.50
N LYS A 394 -38.14 -10.54 55.62
CA LYS A 394 -36.84 -9.87 55.84
C LYS A 394 -36.51 -8.89 54.72
N LEU A 395 -37.40 -7.93 54.50
CA LEU A 395 -37.28 -6.92 53.43
C LEU A 395 -36.01 -6.04 53.56
N GLU A 396 -35.50 -5.86 54.78
CA GLU A 396 -34.26 -5.12 55.05
C GLU A 396 -33.00 -5.77 54.44
N TRP A 397 -33.05 -7.07 54.11
CA TRP A 397 -31.95 -7.77 53.43
C TRP A 397 -31.81 -7.38 51.95
N ALA A 398 -32.74 -6.57 51.42
CA ALA A 398 -32.64 -5.97 50.08
C ALA A 398 -31.29 -5.25 49.88
N TRP A 399 -30.79 -4.59 50.92
CA TRP A 399 -29.51 -3.87 50.88
C TRP A 399 -28.29 -4.76 50.57
N GLY A 400 -28.34 -6.06 50.93
CA GLY A 400 -27.26 -7.02 50.65
C GLY A 400 -27.53 -7.88 49.42
N THR A 401 -28.79 -8.26 49.19
CA THR A 401 -29.18 -9.12 48.06
C THR A 401 -29.07 -8.41 46.72
N ILE A 402 -29.42 -7.11 46.63
CA ILE A 402 -29.30 -6.36 45.38
C ILE A 402 -27.84 -6.29 44.90
N PRO A 403 -26.85 -5.85 45.72
CA PRO A 403 -25.44 -5.89 45.32
C PRO A 403 -24.94 -7.29 44.93
N LEU A 404 -25.36 -8.33 45.67
CA LEU A 404 -24.99 -9.71 45.37
C LEU A 404 -25.54 -10.16 44.00
N CYS A 405 -26.80 -9.86 43.72
CA CYS A 405 -27.41 -10.14 42.42
C CYS A 405 -26.69 -9.39 41.29
N ILE A 406 -26.32 -8.13 41.49
CA ILE A 406 -25.54 -7.36 40.51
C ILE A 406 -24.20 -8.06 40.23
N LEU A 407 -23.44 -8.43 41.26
CA LEU A 407 -22.16 -9.12 41.09
C LEU A 407 -22.29 -10.45 40.33
N ILE A 408 -23.28 -11.26 40.69
CA ILE A 408 -23.56 -12.53 40.01
C ILE A 408 -23.92 -12.27 38.54
N PHE A 409 -24.76 -11.28 38.28
CA PHE A 409 -25.21 -10.98 36.92
C PHE A 409 -24.09 -10.38 36.06
N THR A 410 -23.20 -9.57 36.64
CA THR A 410 -22.00 -9.08 35.97
C THR A 410 -21.07 -10.25 35.60
N GLY A 411 -20.86 -11.21 36.50
CA GLY A 411 -20.08 -12.42 36.19
C GLY A 411 -20.71 -13.27 35.09
N LEU A 412 -22.03 -13.45 35.12
CA LEU A 412 -22.80 -14.12 34.06
C LEU A 412 -22.74 -13.38 32.73
N ALA A 413 -22.84 -12.05 32.74
CA ALA A 413 -22.73 -11.22 31.55
C ALA A 413 -21.34 -11.33 30.92
N TRP A 414 -20.30 -11.30 31.75
CA TRP A 414 -18.92 -11.49 31.30
C TRP A 414 -18.72 -12.89 30.70
N ALA A 415 -19.16 -13.94 31.39
CA ALA A 415 -19.04 -15.32 30.91
C ALA A 415 -19.84 -15.57 29.61
N LEU A 416 -21.07 -15.05 29.52
CA LEU A 416 -21.90 -15.15 28.32
C LEU A 416 -21.29 -14.36 27.16
N GLY A 417 -20.85 -13.13 27.41
CA GLY A 417 -20.19 -12.29 26.40
C GLY A 417 -18.92 -12.95 25.86
N TYR A 418 -18.11 -13.53 26.75
CA TYR A 418 -16.92 -14.30 26.39
C TYR A 418 -17.27 -15.56 25.58
N SER A 419 -18.30 -16.31 25.99
CA SER A 419 -18.74 -17.52 25.27
C SER A 419 -19.37 -17.24 23.90
N LEU A 420 -20.00 -16.09 23.73
CA LEU A 420 -20.69 -15.70 22.49
C LEU A 420 -19.73 -15.07 21.46
N ARG A 421 -18.75 -14.28 21.92
CA ARG A 421 -17.78 -13.64 21.03
C ARG A 421 -16.53 -14.49 20.80
N GLY A 422 -16.21 -15.41 21.71
CA GLY A 422 -14.95 -16.16 21.67
C GLY A 422 -13.72 -15.27 21.83
N ASP A 423 -12.54 -15.88 21.71
CA ASP A 423 -11.24 -15.19 21.66
C ASP A 423 -10.70 -15.04 20.23
N ASP A 424 -11.38 -15.64 19.25
CA ASP A 424 -10.93 -15.69 17.88
C ASP A 424 -11.35 -14.42 17.12
N ALA A 425 -10.37 -13.77 16.50
CA ALA A 425 -10.65 -12.66 15.59
C ALA A 425 -11.34 -13.19 14.32
N ILE A 426 -12.57 -12.73 14.06
CA ILE A 426 -13.27 -13.03 12.82
C ILE A 426 -12.72 -12.13 11.71
N LEU A 427 -12.06 -12.73 10.73
CA LEU A 427 -11.56 -12.03 9.55
C LEU A 427 -12.50 -12.25 8.36
N ASN A 428 -13.20 -11.20 7.95
CA ASN A 428 -13.97 -11.19 6.70
C ASN A 428 -13.02 -10.85 5.54
N ARG A 429 -13.03 -11.68 4.48
CA ARG A 429 -12.22 -11.47 3.28
C ARG A 429 -13.12 -11.37 2.06
N MET A 430 -12.93 -10.31 1.29
CA MET A 430 -13.51 -10.16 -0.04
C MET A 430 -12.37 -10.14 -1.07
N THR A 431 -12.50 -10.92 -2.14
CA THR A 431 -11.47 -11.06 -3.17
C THR A 431 -12.11 -10.94 -4.55
N VAL A 432 -11.49 -10.17 -5.43
CA VAL A 432 -11.83 -10.11 -6.86
C VAL A 432 -10.90 -11.07 -7.59
N VAL A 433 -11.45 -12.02 -8.33
CA VAL A 433 -10.68 -12.97 -9.14
C VAL A 433 -10.90 -12.61 -10.61
N GLN A 434 -9.81 -12.32 -11.31
CA GLN A 434 -9.80 -12.05 -12.74
C GLN A 434 -9.10 -13.20 -13.46
N VAL A 435 -9.63 -13.60 -14.62
CA VAL A 435 -9.06 -14.68 -15.43
C VAL A 435 -9.02 -14.20 -16.87
N TRP A 436 -7.85 -14.33 -17.50
CA TRP A 436 -7.61 -13.95 -18.88
C TRP A 436 -7.31 -15.20 -19.72
N ALA A 437 -7.62 -15.14 -21.01
CA ALA A 437 -7.22 -16.21 -21.92
C ALA A 437 -5.71 -16.13 -22.16
N ASP A 438 -5.07 -17.29 -22.35
CA ASP A 438 -3.65 -17.41 -22.73
C ASP A 438 -2.65 -16.73 -21.76
N SER A 439 -3.01 -16.61 -20.47
CA SER A 439 -2.17 -15.99 -19.43
C SER A 439 -1.47 -16.97 -18.48
N ASP A 440 -1.56 -18.28 -18.72
CA ASP A 440 -0.99 -19.34 -17.86
C ASP A 440 0.55 -19.34 -17.79
#